data_AF-A0A426XZZ4-F1
#
_entry.id   AF-A0A426XZZ4-F1
#
_cell.length_a   1.000
_cell.length_b   1.000
_cell.length_c   1.000
_cell.angle_alpha   90.00
_cell.angle_beta   90.00
_cell.angle_gamma   90.00
#
_symmetry.space_group_name_H-M   'P 1'
#
loop_
_entity.id
_entity.type
_entity.pdbx_description
1 polymer ?
#
loop_
_entity_poly.entity_id
_entity_poly.type
_entity_poly.pdbx_seq_one_letter_code
_entity_poly.pdbx_strand_id
1 'polypeptide(L)'
;MCKLFSGYSAGHASTIGSVLVTNLKTGVRKGGCDKAEVLLCCCHTISNVVYIYFHKIPDEVIDSLIEEGDVLYVAGGLMVEHPLTSPFVEAIV
;
A
#
# COMPACT_ATOMS: atom_id res chain seq x y z
N MET A 1 18.76 3.70 -8.28
CA MET A 1 18.14 2.76 -7.34
C MET A 1 17.11 3.50 -6.49
N CYS A 2 15.82 3.21 -6.71
CA CYS A 2 14.72 3.83 -5.98
C CYS A 2 14.72 3.37 -4.51
N LYS A 3 15.06 4.26 -3.57
CA LYS A 3 15.16 3.98 -2.12
C LYS A 3 13.85 3.52 -1.46
N LEU A 4 12.72 3.62 -2.16
CA LEU A 4 11.40 3.26 -1.66
C LEU A 4 11.25 1.73 -1.52
N PHE A 5 11.68 0.95 -2.52
CA PHE A 5 11.54 -0.51 -2.52
C PHE A 5 12.40 -1.21 -1.46
N SER A 6 13.63 -0.74 -1.25
CA SER A 6 14.47 -1.21 -0.14
C SER A 6 13.90 -0.82 1.22
N GLY A 7 13.14 0.29 1.30
CA GLY A 7 12.44 0.72 2.50
C GLY A 7 11.26 -0.19 2.88
N TYR A 8 10.51 -0.71 1.90
CA TYR A 8 9.46 -1.70 2.16
C TYR A 8 10.05 -3.04 2.63
N SER A 9 11.17 -3.49 2.05
CA SER A 9 11.75 -4.80 2.35
C SER A 9 12.20 -5.00 3.82
N ALA A 10 12.25 -3.95 4.64
CA ALA A 10 12.69 -4.00 6.04
C ALA A 10 11.82 -3.16 7.01
N GLY A 11 10.70 -2.59 6.57
CA GLY A 11 9.92 -1.62 7.33
C GLY A 11 8.41 -1.82 7.25
N HIS A 12 7.68 -1.09 8.08
CA HIS A 12 6.22 -1.01 8.03
C HIS A 12 5.81 0.14 7.12
N ALA A 13 4.97 -0.15 6.12
CA ALA A 13 4.31 0.87 5.35
C ALA A 13 2.85 0.97 5.77
N SER A 14 2.17 2.06 5.45
CA SER A 14 0.73 2.18 5.72
C SER A 14 0.14 3.17 4.74
N THR A 15 -1.07 2.88 4.27
CA THR A 15 -1.90 3.81 3.50
C THR A 15 -3.08 4.23 4.36
N ILE A 16 -3.38 5.53 4.34
CA ILE A 16 -4.52 6.10 5.07
C ILE A 16 -5.43 6.71 4.01
N GLY A 17 -6.63 6.14 3.85
CA GLY A 17 -7.64 6.62 2.93
C GLY A 17 -8.67 7.44 3.70
N SER A 18 -8.93 8.68 3.29
CA SER A 18 -10.01 9.48 3.87
C SER A 18 -11.02 9.87 2.81
N VAL A 19 -12.31 9.72 3.13
CA VAL A 19 -13.41 10.10 2.26
C VAL A 19 -14.24 11.17 2.95
N LEU A 20 -14.63 12.20 2.20
CA LEU A 20 -15.52 13.25 2.65
C LEU A 20 -16.66 13.41 1.65
N VAL A 21 -17.87 13.15 2.11
CA VAL A 21 -19.09 13.30 1.32
C VAL A 21 -19.77 14.61 1.71
N THR A 22 -20.03 15.47 0.71
CA THR A 22 -20.75 16.73 0.90
C THR A 22 -22.08 16.68 0.14
N ASN A 23 -23.20 16.85 0.86
CA ASN A 23 -24.51 17.00 0.25
C ASN A 23 -24.72 18.46 -0.17
N LEU A 24 -24.67 18.75 -1.48
CA LEU A 24 -24.75 20.11 -2.01
C LEU A 24 -26.12 20.79 -1.79
N LYS A 25 -27.19 20.01 -1.60
CA LYS A 25 -28.55 20.55 -1.39
C LYS A 25 -28.79 21.02 0.04
N THR A 26 -28.20 20.32 1.01
CA THR A 26 -28.41 20.56 2.44
C THR A 26 -27.18 21.17 3.14
N GLY A 27 -26.03 21.19 2.47
CA GLY A 27 -24.75 21.62 3.04
C GLY A 27 -24.12 20.62 4.02
N VAL A 28 -24.78 19.51 4.34
CA VAL A 28 -24.28 18.52 5.31
C VAL A 28 -23.05 17.80 4.77
N ARG A 29 -22.01 17.67 5.62
CA ARG A 29 -20.77 16.96 5.33
C ARG A 29 -20.61 15.76 6.27
N LYS A 30 -20.22 14.61 5.73
CA LYS A 30 -19.86 13.42 6.50
C LYS A 30 -18.50 12.91 6.02
N GLY A 31 -17.60 12.64 6.96
CA GLY A 31 -16.27 12.11 6.66
C GLY A 31 -16.07 10.74 7.28
N GLY A 32 -15.19 9.95 6.67
CA GLY A 32 -14.68 8.69 7.19
C GLY A 32 -13.21 8.58 6.86
N CYS A 33 -12.44 7.89 7.70
CA CYS A 33 -11.06 7.55 7.44
C CYS A 33 -10.92 6.05 7.65
N ASP A 34 -10.20 5.41 6.76
CA ASP A 34 -9.82 4.02 6.82
C ASP A 34 -8.29 3.92 6.77
N LYS A 35 -7.73 2.98 7.52
CA LYS A 35 -6.28 2.77 7.59
C LYS A 35 -5.98 1.36 7.11
N ALA A 36 -5.03 1.26 6.20
CA ALA A 36 -4.42 0.03 5.78
C ALA A 36 -2.94 0.06 6.20
N GLU A 37 -2.47 -0.86 7.04
CA GLU A 37 -1.05 -0.97 7.39
C GLU A 37 -0.40 -2.08 6.58
N VAL A 38 0.62 -1.80 5.81
CA VAL A 38 1.47 -2.83 5.20
C VAL A 38 2.50 -3.31 6.23
N LEU A 39 2.27 -4.46 6.88
CA LEU A 39 3.24 -5.08 7.78
C LEU A 39 4.15 -6.03 6.98
N LEU A 40 5.39 -5.63 6.68
CA LEU A 40 6.46 -6.63 6.55
C LEU A 40 7.00 -6.95 7.95
N CYS A 41 7.03 -8.24 8.30
CA CYS A 41 7.51 -8.83 9.56
C CYS A 41 6.43 -9.18 10.61
N CYS A 42 6.61 -10.37 11.19
CA CYS A 42 5.77 -11.04 12.17
C CYS A 42 5.59 -10.22 13.46
N CYS A 43 4.60 -9.34 13.53
CA CYS A 43 4.09 -8.88 14.82
C CYS A 43 2.57 -8.76 14.78
N HIS A 44 1.91 -9.62 15.54
CA HIS A 44 0.48 -9.62 15.76
C HIS A 44 0.11 -8.39 16.60
N THR A 45 -0.60 -7.42 16.05
CA THR A 45 -1.36 -6.44 16.85
C THR A 45 -2.70 -6.19 16.20
N ILE A 46 -3.74 -6.23 17.01
CA ILE A 46 -5.15 -6.19 16.61
C ILE A 46 -5.58 -4.72 16.55
N SER A 47 -5.88 -4.21 15.35
CA SER A 47 -6.67 -3.01 15.11
C SER A 47 -7.32 -3.13 13.73
N ASN A 48 -8.46 -2.47 13.51
CA ASN A 48 -9.21 -2.45 12.24
C ASN A 48 -8.40 -1.75 11.15
N VAL A 49 -7.41 -2.47 10.65
CA VAL A 49 -6.35 -1.96 9.83
C VAL A 49 -6.06 -3.01 8.77
N VAL A 50 -6.12 -2.61 7.50
CA VAL A 50 -5.87 -3.51 6.38
C VAL A 50 -4.40 -3.87 6.28
N TYR A 51 -4.07 -5.08 6.73
CA TYR A 51 -2.70 -5.57 6.76
C TYR A 51 -2.23 -6.05 5.39
N ILE A 52 -1.23 -5.40 4.77
CA ILE A 52 -0.58 -5.89 3.55
C ILE A 52 0.78 -6.49 3.91
N TYR A 53 0.90 -7.80 3.83
CA TYR A 53 2.16 -8.50 4.12
C TYR A 53 2.94 -8.70 2.82
N PHE A 54 4.20 -8.28 2.74
CA PHE A 54 5.04 -8.61 1.59
C PHE A 54 6.11 -9.64 1.94
N HIS A 55 6.31 -10.64 1.07
CA HIS A 55 7.58 -11.37 1.03
C HIS A 55 8.67 -10.49 0.42
N LYS A 56 9.94 -10.83 0.67
CA LYS A 56 11.07 -10.11 0.05
C LYS A 56 10.89 -10.12 -1.48
N ILE A 57 10.72 -8.94 -2.07
CA ILE A 57 10.59 -8.75 -3.51
C ILE A 57 12.00 -8.84 -4.12
N PRO A 58 12.23 -9.72 -5.10
CA PRO A 58 13.52 -9.82 -5.79
C PRO A 58 13.91 -8.52 -6.51
N ASP A 59 15.20 -8.20 -6.57
CA ASP A 59 15.70 -6.98 -7.23
C ASP A 59 15.33 -6.95 -8.72
N GLU A 60 15.32 -8.09 -9.41
CA GLU A 60 14.89 -8.24 -10.80
C GLU A 60 13.41 -7.82 -11.04
N VAL A 61 12.54 -8.06 -10.04
CA VAL A 61 11.14 -7.64 -10.10
C VAL A 61 11.04 -6.13 -9.91
N ILE A 62 11.85 -5.56 -9.02
CA ILE A 62 11.91 -4.10 -8.80
C ILE A 62 12.40 -3.40 -10.07
N ASP A 63 13.44 -3.92 -10.71
CA ASP A 63 13.98 -3.35 -11.94
C ASP A 63 12.94 -3.44 -13.07
N SER A 64 12.26 -4.58 -13.21
CA SER A 64 11.16 -4.76 -14.18
C SER A 64 10.02 -3.75 -13.96
N LEU A 65 9.61 -3.53 -12.70
CA LEU A 65 8.58 -2.55 -12.35
C LEU A 65 9.01 -1.12 -12.70
N ILE A 66 10.28 -0.77 -12.47
CA ILE A 66 10.82 0.55 -12.81
C ILE A 66 10.87 0.75 -14.33
N GLU A 67 11.27 -0.28 -15.07
CA GLU A 67 11.31 -0.27 -16.54
C GLU A 67 9.92 -0.15 -17.17
N GLU A 68 8.92 -0.85 -16.60
CA GLU A 68 7.51 -0.75 -16.99
C GLU A 68 6.95 0.66 -16.73
N GLY A 69 7.39 1.31 -15.65
CA GLY A 69 7.17 2.74 -15.41
C GLY A 69 5.85 3.09 -14.72
N ASP A 70 4.86 2.18 -14.67
CA ASP A 70 3.57 2.42 -14.01
C ASP A 70 3.73 2.76 -12.52
N VAL A 71 4.70 2.13 -11.84
CA VAL A 71 5.01 2.41 -10.43
C VAL A 71 5.55 3.83 -10.19
N LEU A 72 5.94 4.57 -11.24
CA LEU A 72 6.39 5.96 -11.11
C LEU A 72 5.23 6.94 -10.94
N TYR A 73 3.99 6.50 -11.19
CA TYR A 73 2.78 7.32 -11.15
C TYR A 73 1.82 6.99 -9.99
N VAL A 74 2.27 6.17 -9.03
CA VAL A 74 1.46 5.74 -7.88
C VAL A 74 2.08 6.17 -6.56
N ALA A 75 1.23 6.36 -5.55
CA ALA A 75 1.69 6.73 -4.21
C ALA A 75 2.60 5.63 -3.64
N GLY A 76 3.78 6.02 -3.15
CA GLY A 76 4.74 5.08 -2.57
C GLY A 76 5.44 4.17 -3.57
N GLY A 77 5.13 4.25 -4.87
CA GLY A 77 5.78 3.46 -5.91
C GLY A 77 5.47 1.97 -5.88
N LEU A 78 4.32 1.57 -5.30
CA LEU A 78 3.93 0.16 -5.19
C LEU A 78 2.42 0.04 -5.37
N MET A 79 1.98 -0.89 -6.21
CA MET A 79 0.59 -1.27 -6.39
C MET A 79 0.38 -2.67 -5.80
N VAL A 80 -0.67 -2.87 -5.02
CA VAL A 80 -0.92 -4.16 -4.35
C VAL A 80 -1.50 -5.18 -5.33
N GLU A 81 -2.36 -4.73 -6.24
CA GLU A 81 -3.02 -5.56 -7.25
C GLU A 81 -2.17 -5.84 -8.51
N HIS A 82 -0.95 -5.30 -8.61
CA HIS A 82 -0.14 -5.47 -9.81
C HIS A 82 0.35 -6.93 -9.97
N PRO A 83 0.40 -7.51 -11.19
CA PRO A 83 0.77 -8.91 -11.38
C PRO A 83 2.16 -9.29 -10.84
N LEU A 84 3.11 -8.35 -10.88
CA LEU A 84 4.48 -8.56 -10.37
C LEU A 84 4.62 -8.38 -8.86
N THR A 85 3.64 -7.77 -8.17
CA THR A 85 3.70 -7.50 -6.73
C THR A 85 2.71 -8.34 -5.93
N SER A 86 1.55 -8.64 -6.51
CA SER A 86 0.49 -9.46 -5.90
C SER A 86 0.93 -10.86 -5.43
N PRO A 87 1.86 -11.58 -6.09
CA PRO A 87 2.35 -12.88 -5.58
C PRO A 87 3.13 -12.75 -4.28
N PHE A 88 3.62 -11.55 -3.99
CA PHE A 88 4.35 -11.26 -2.77
C PHE A 88 3.42 -10.76 -1.67
N VAL A 89 2.14 -10.50 -1.95
CA VAL A 89 1.13 -10.07 -0.97
C VAL A 89 0.56 -11.27 -0.23
N GLU A 90 0.84 -11.39 1.06
CA GLU A 90 0.43 -12.53 1.91
C GLU A 90 -0.98 -12.37 2.49
N ALA A 91 -1.42 -11.15 2.83
CA ALA A 91 -2.83 -10.88 3.16
C ALA A 91 -3.19 -9.41 2.88
N ILE A 92 -4.50 -9.13 2.88
CA ILE A 92 -5.15 -7.81 2.86
C ILE A 92 -6.37 -7.97 3.76
N VAL A 93 -6.43 -7.32 4.93
CA VAL A 93 -7.47 -7.60 5.97
C VAL A 93 -8.43 -6.44 6.24
#